data_AF-A0A1Q6A2G4-F1
#
_entry.id   AF-A0A1Q6A2G4-F1
#
_cell.length_a   1.000
_cell.length_b   1.000
_cell.length_c   1.000
_cell.angle_alpha   90.00
_cell.angle_beta   90.00
_cell.angle_gamma   90.00
#
_symmetry.space_group_name_H-M   'P 1'
#
loop_
_entity.id
_entity.type
_entity.pdbx_description
1 polymer ?
#
loop_
_entity_poly.entity_id
_entity_poly.type
_entity_poly.pdbx_seq_one_letter_code
_entity_poly.pdbx_strand_id
1 'polypeptide(L)'
;MQWFADSVSVRDQVYTFIWDDEEQQAKLLLTKENKLVRFKWIDDEPQCYFEMEVVQDELTNDVALAITDFAAEETIAERKLIWDNQIDYLISVLGA
;
A
#
# COMPACT_ATOMS: atom_id res chain seq x y z
N MET A 1 -0.75 -0.35 -12.90
CA MET A 1 -1.65 -0.44 -11.74
C MET A 1 -1.95 0.99 -11.36
N GLN A 2 -3.09 1.51 -11.79
CA GLN A 2 -3.40 2.95 -11.76
C GLN A 2 -4.05 3.39 -10.45
N TRP A 3 -4.14 2.47 -9.48
CA TRP A 3 -4.90 2.67 -8.25
C TRP A 3 -4.05 3.07 -7.05
N PHE A 4 -2.73 2.94 -7.13
CA PHE A 4 -1.80 3.21 -6.02
C PHE A 4 -0.80 4.34 -6.36
N ALA A 5 -0.46 4.50 -7.64
CA ALA A 5 0.42 5.54 -8.16
C ALA A 5 0.12 5.77 -9.65
N ASP A 6 0.54 6.91 -10.20
CA ASP A 6 0.38 7.22 -11.62
C ASP A 6 1.21 6.27 -12.50
N SER A 7 2.42 5.96 -12.03
CA SER A 7 3.32 5.01 -12.66
C SER A 7 4.08 4.20 -11.62
N VAL A 8 4.34 2.93 -11.94
CA VAL A 8 5.18 2.05 -11.13
C VAL A 8 6.16 1.33 -12.05
N SER A 9 7.45 1.44 -11.75
CA SER A 9 8.51 0.68 -12.42
C SER A 9 9.22 -0.23 -11.42
N VAL A 10 9.76 -1.36 -11.88
CA VAL A 10 10.42 -2.35 -11.02
C VAL A 10 11.80 -2.66 -11.57
N ARG A 11 12.81 -2.59 -10.71
CA ARG A 11 14.19 -2.97 -11.00
C ARG A 11 14.84 -3.56 -9.76
N ASP A 12 15.43 -4.75 -9.88
CA ASP A 12 16.20 -5.39 -8.79
C ASP A 12 15.42 -5.47 -7.45
N GLN A 13 14.13 -5.83 -7.50
CA GLN A 13 13.19 -5.88 -6.35
C GLN A 13 12.88 -4.53 -5.68
N VAL A 14 13.33 -3.43 -6.28
CA VAL A 14 12.94 -2.06 -5.93
C VAL A 14 11.81 -1.63 -6.86
N TYR A 15 10.73 -1.15 -6.24
CA TYR A 15 9.58 -0.55 -6.89
C TYR A 15 9.74 0.96 -6.80
N THR A 16 9.76 1.65 -7.93
CA THR A 16 9.71 3.12 -7.98
C THR A 16 8.27 3.51 -8.31
N PHE A 17 7.63 4.19 -7.37
CA PHE A 17 6.29 4.74 -7.48
C PHE A 17 6.40 6.23 -7.83
N ILE A 18 5.56 6.69 -8.76
CA ILE A 18 5.57 8.08 -9.25
C ILE A 18 4.18 8.68 -9.04
N TRP A 19 4.11 9.85 -8.39
CA TRP A 19 2.91 10.67 -8.22
C TRP A 19 3.24 12.12 -8.58
N ASP A 20 2.52 12.73 -9.53
CA ASP A 20 2.72 14.15 -9.91
C ASP A 20 4.20 14.56 -10.13
N ASP A 21 4.98 13.72 -10.83
CA ASP A 21 6.43 13.84 -11.05
C ASP A 21 7.35 13.67 -9.81
N GLU A 22 6.79 13.41 -8.62
CA GLU A 22 7.55 12.96 -7.45
C GLU A 22 7.72 11.44 -7.45
N GLU A 23 8.92 10.98 -7.14
CA GLU A 23 9.24 9.55 -7.08
C GLU A 23 9.51 9.11 -5.63
N GLN A 24 8.94 7.98 -5.20
CA GLN A 24 9.41 7.25 -4.03
C GLN A 24 9.76 5.81 -4.37
N GLN A 25 10.81 5.31 -3.76
CA GLN A 25 11.29 3.95 -3.97
C GLN A 25 11.01 3.08 -2.76
N ALA A 26 10.51 1.87 -2.99
CA ALA A 26 10.30 0.87 -1.95
C ALA A 26 10.90 -0.48 -2.34
N LYS A 27 11.38 -1.23 -1.35
CA LYS A 27 11.76 -2.63 -1.51
C LYS A 27 10.59 -3.53 -1.16
N LEU A 28 10.37 -4.56 -1.97
CA LEU A 28 9.44 -5.63 -1.63
C LEU A 28 10.06 -6.48 -0.51
N LEU A 29 9.39 -6.55 0.64
CA LEU A 29 9.84 -7.35 1.78
C LEU A 29 9.17 -8.73 1.82
N LEU A 30 7.87 -8.79 1.52
CA LEU A 30 7.10 -10.02 1.56
C LEU A 30 5.96 -9.95 0.54
N THR A 31 5.73 -11.05 -0.16
CA THR A 31 4.54 -11.25 -0.96
C THR A 31 3.99 -12.65 -0.73
N LYS A 32 2.68 -12.74 -0.55
CA LYS A 32 1.91 -13.99 -0.55
C LYS A 32 0.72 -13.76 -1.46
N GLU A 33 0.66 -14.55 -2.53
CA GLU A 33 -0.40 -14.44 -3.53
C GLU A 33 -1.80 -14.50 -2.90
N ASN A 34 -2.67 -13.58 -3.31
CA ASN A 34 -4.05 -13.42 -2.82
C ASN A 34 -4.19 -13.25 -1.29
N LYS A 35 -3.11 -12.89 -0.59
CA LYS A 35 -3.13 -12.72 0.86
C LYS A 35 -2.48 -11.43 1.32
N LEU A 36 -1.29 -11.12 0.81
CA LEU A 36 -0.46 -10.12 1.46
C LEU A 36 0.60 -9.57 0.51
N VAL A 37 0.84 -8.27 0.59
CA VAL A 37 2.07 -7.66 0.10
C VAL A 37 2.60 -6.65 1.12
N ARG A 38 3.90 -6.67 1.36
CA ARG A 38 4.61 -5.77 2.27
C ARG A 38 5.80 -5.14 1.57
N PHE A 39 5.88 -3.83 1.67
CA PHE A 39 6.94 -3.02 1.12
C PHE A 39 7.58 -2.16 2.20
N LYS A 40 8.75 -1.63 1.90
CA LYS A 40 9.43 -0.66 2.75
C LYS A 40 10.04 0.45 1.91
N TRP A 41 9.70 1.69 2.23
CA TRP A 41 10.34 2.86 1.63
C TRP A 41 11.85 2.84 1.91
N ILE A 42 12.66 3.19 0.91
CA ILE A 42 14.13 3.12 1.01
C ILE A 42 14.64 4.08 2.10
N ASP A 43 14.01 5.25 2.23
CA ASP A 43 14.45 6.33 3.12
C ASP A 43 13.83 6.27 4.53
N ASP A 44 13.00 5.27 4.79
CA ASP A 44 12.34 5.09 6.08
C ASP A 44 13.21 4.32 7.08
N GLU A 45 12.85 4.47 8.35
CA GLU A 45 13.50 3.78 9.47
C GLU A 45 13.48 2.25 9.30
N PRO A 46 14.50 1.53 9.83
CA PRO A 46 14.66 0.08 9.68
C PRO A 46 13.39 -0.75 9.89
N GLN A 47 12.58 -0.37 10.87
CA GLN A 47 11.37 -1.05 11.29
C GLN A 47 10.09 -0.65 10.55
N CYS A 48 10.11 0.44 9.79
CA CYS A 48 8.93 0.92 9.06
C CYS A 48 8.69 0.09 7.80
N TYR A 49 7.42 -0.17 7.53
CA TYR A 49 6.92 -0.85 6.34
C TYR A 49 5.48 -0.43 6.09
N PHE A 50 5.02 -0.55 4.85
CA PHE A 50 3.60 -0.54 4.56
C PHE A 50 3.15 -1.90 4.05
N GLU A 51 1.95 -2.30 4.45
CA GLU A 51 1.42 -3.63 4.22
C GLU A 51 -0.05 -3.57 3.87
N MET A 52 -0.42 -4.39 2.89
CA MET A 52 -1.79 -4.59 2.45
C MET A 52 -2.10 -6.07 2.55
N GLU A 53 -3.01 -6.44 3.44
CA GLU A 53 -3.38 -7.82 3.75
C GLU A 53 -4.88 -8.04 3.49
N VAL A 54 -5.20 -9.10 2.76
CA VAL A 54 -6.57 -9.60 2.60
C VAL A 54 -6.86 -10.52 3.77
N VAL A 55 -7.76 -10.09 4.65
CA VAL A 55 -8.19 -10.83 5.83
C VAL A 55 -9.56 -11.43 5.55
N GLN A 56 -9.71 -12.72 5.81
CA GLN A 56 -10.99 -13.41 5.70
C GLN A 56 -11.45 -13.84 7.10
N ASP A 57 -12.66 -13.45 7.49
CA ASP A 57 -13.25 -13.91 8.73
C ASP A 57 -13.68 -15.38 8.61
N GLU A 58 -13.17 -16.24 9.49
CA GLU A 58 -13.42 -17.69 9.43
C GLU A 58 -14.87 -18.08 9.76
N LEU A 59 -15.63 -17.19 10.42
CA LEU A 59 -17.00 -17.46 10.87
C LEU A 59 -18.03 -16.93 9.87
N THR A 60 -17.86 -15.70 9.38
CA THR A 60 -18.81 -15.04 8.46
C THR A 60 -18.44 -15.21 7.00
N ASN A 61 -17.19 -15.58 6.68
CA ASN A 61 -16.60 -15.54 5.33
C ASN A 61 -16.47 -14.12 4.74
N ASP A 62 -16.61 -13.07 5.56
CA ASP A 62 -16.40 -11.71 5.10
C ASP A 62 -14.92 -11.48 4.74
N VAL A 63 -14.68 -10.71 3.68
CA VAL A 63 -13.34 -10.35 3.22
C VAL A 63 -13.12 -8.88 3.52
N ALA A 64 -12.00 -8.56 4.17
CA ALA A 64 -11.56 -7.22 4.47
C ALA A 64 -10.15 -6.97 3.92
N LEU A 65 -9.85 -5.73 3.57
CA LEU A 65 -8.49 -5.27 3.27
C LEU A 65 -7.97 -4.52 4.49
N ALA A 66 -6.92 -5.04 5.12
CA ALA A 66 -6.22 -4.40 6.22
C ALA A 66 -4.97 -3.68 5.72
N ILE A 67 -4.79 -2.43 6.15
CA ILE A 67 -3.63 -1.60 5.83
C ILE A 67 -2.84 -1.34 7.12
N THR A 68 -1.53 -1.58 7.08
CA THR A 68 -0.59 -1.15 8.12
C THR A 68 0.41 -0.19 7.51
N ASP A 69 0.63 0.96 8.15
CA ASP A 69 1.59 2.00 7.73
C ASP A 69 2.10 2.78 8.95
N PHE A 70 3.25 3.44 8.81
CA PHE A 70 3.90 4.21 9.88
C PHE A 70 4.01 5.68 9.47
N ALA A 71 3.71 6.57 10.41
CA ALA A 71 3.75 8.01 10.19
C ALA A 71 4.08 8.72 11.51
N ALA A 72 4.73 9.88 11.42
CA ALA A 72 4.89 10.77 12.57
C ALA A 72 3.53 11.30 13.02
N GLU A 73 3.35 11.60 14.31
CA GLU A 73 2.06 11.97 14.90
C GLU A 73 1.36 13.12 14.15
N GLU A 74 2.14 14.10 13.71
CA GLU A 74 1.67 15.26 12.94
C GLU A 74 1.21 14.92 11.52
N THR A 75 1.69 13.81 10.94
CA THR A 75 1.40 13.37 9.57
C THR A 75 0.36 12.24 9.49
N ILE A 76 -0.04 11.64 10.62
CA ILE A 76 -1.00 10.53 10.65
C ILE A 76 -2.31 10.89 9.93
N ALA A 77 -2.85 12.09 10.15
CA ALA A 77 -4.12 12.49 9.56
C ALA A 77 -4.05 12.61 8.03
N GLU A 78 -2.96 13.16 7.51
CA GLU A 78 -2.70 13.26 6.08
C GLU A 78 -2.51 11.88 5.45
N ARG A 79 -1.71 11.02 6.08
CA ARG A 79 -1.49 9.65 5.60
C ARG A 79 -2.78 8.85 5.53
N LYS A 80 -3.67 8.99 6.51
CA LYS A 80 -4.99 8.37 6.48
C LYS A 80 -5.83 8.85 5.30
N LEU A 81 -5.87 10.15 5.04
CA LEU A 81 -6.61 10.70 3.89
C LEU A 81 -6.09 10.17 2.56
N ILE A 82 -4.77 10.02 2.41
CA ILE A 82 -4.17 9.41 1.23
C ILE A 82 -4.69 7.98 1.08
N TRP A 83 -4.60 7.16 2.13
CA TRP A 83 -5.08 5.77 2.09
C TRP A 83 -6.58 5.66 1.80
N ASP A 84 -7.41 6.50 2.43
CA ASP A 84 -8.86 6.53 2.19
C ASP A 84 -9.15 6.78 0.71
N ASN A 85 -8.48 7.77 0.10
CA ASN A 85 -8.63 8.07 -1.34
C ASN A 85 -8.18 6.90 -2.23
N GLN A 86 -7.04 6.25 -1.91
CA GLN A 86 -6.54 5.11 -2.70
C GLN A 86 -7.48 3.90 -2.59
N ILE A 87 -8.05 3.65 -1.39
CA ILE A 87 -9.00 2.56 -1.15
C ILE A 87 -10.33 2.82 -1.85
N ASP A 88 -10.86 4.04 -1.78
CA ASP A 88 -12.09 4.43 -2.47
C ASP A 88 -11.95 4.24 -3.99
N TYR A 89 -10.80 4.63 -4.54
CA TYR A 89 -10.51 4.38 -5.95
C TYR A 89 -10.42 2.88 -6.26
N LEU A 90 -9.72 2.09 -5.45
CA LEU A 90 -9.65 0.63 -5.60
C LEU A 90 -11.05 0.00 -5.62
N ILE A 91 -11.92 0.35 -4.67
CA ILE A 91 -13.30 -0.15 -4.60
C ILE A 91 -14.08 0.24 -5.85
N SER A 92 -13.93 1.47 -6.34
CA SER A 92 -14.60 1.93 -7.57
C SER A 92 -14.20 1.12 -8.81
N VAL A 93 -12.95 0.67 -8.89
CA VAL A 93 -12.44 -0.17 -9.98
C VAL A 93 -12.92 -1.62 -9.85
N LEU A 94 -13.08 -2.14 -8.63
CA LEU A 94 -13.55 -3.51 -8.37
C LEU A 94 -15.07 -3.68 -8.50
N GLY A 95 -15.84 -2.59 -8.33
CA GLY A 95 -17.31 -2.58 -8.36
C GLY A 95 -17.96 -2.18 -9.69
N ALA A 96 -17.18 -2.03 -10.77
CA ALA A 96 -17.65 -1.74 -12.12
C ALA A 96 -17.86 -3.01 -12.97
#